data_AF-V4HP16-F1
#
_entry.id   AF-V4HP16-F1
#
_cell.length_a   1.000
_cell.length_b   1.000
_cell.length_c   1.000
_cell.angle_alpha   90.00
_cell.angle_beta   90.00
_cell.angle_gamma   90.00
#
_symmetry.space_group_name_H-M   'P 1'
#
loop_
_entity.id
_entity.type
_entity.pdbx_description
1 polymer ?
#
loop_
_entity_poly.entity_id
_entity_poly.type
_entity_poly.pdbx_seq_one_letter_code
_entity_poly.pdbx_strand_id
1 'polypeptide(L)'
;MKFSTFFLLVCFSSFAVGSCLDNDEYKKKRTDIVKESRELNRSYKECKESAYNNTYWKAVSECTLKGLGKDIGGGCGHMVGQGAYPMQEPDKNHCEIFHIPKEVILEYRQQLIDELELQKCET
;
A
#
# COMPACT_ATOMS: atom_id res chain seq x y z
N MET A 1 -39.54 -12.17 -61.15
CA MET A 1 -39.01 -12.64 -59.85
C MET A 1 -37.84 -11.75 -59.49
N LYS A 2 -38.01 -10.85 -58.52
CA LYS A 2 -37.00 -9.87 -58.11
C LYS A 2 -36.25 -10.45 -56.91
N PHE A 3 -34.95 -10.68 -57.10
CA PHE A 3 -34.09 -11.24 -56.06
C PHE A 3 -33.97 -10.27 -54.89
N SER A 4 -34.21 -10.82 -53.72
CA SER A 4 -34.25 -10.19 -52.41
C SER A 4 -32.92 -9.51 -52.06
N THR A 5 -32.90 -8.19 -52.11
CA THR A 5 -31.86 -7.32 -51.53
C THR A 5 -32.04 -7.29 -50.00
N PHE A 6 -31.70 -8.38 -49.32
CA PHE A 6 -31.74 -8.44 -47.85
C PHE A 6 -30.54 -9.18 -47.23
N PHE A 7 -29.39 -9.13 -47.90
CA PHE A 7 -28.16 -9.81 -47.47
C PHE A 7 -26.92 -8.94 -47.63
N LEU A 8 -27.04 -7.66 -47.31
CA LEU A 8 -25.91 -6.74 -47.29
C LEU A 8 -25.80 -6.09 -45.91
N LEU A 9 -24.75 -6.52 -45.21
CA LEU A 9 -23.99 -5.75 -44.23
C LEU A 9 -24.51 -5.69 -42.79
N VAL A 10 -24.87 -6.85 -42.24
CA VAL A 10 -24.62 -7.18 -40.83
C VAL A 10 -23.12 -7.50 -40.65
N CYS A 11 -22.23 -6.55 -40.96
CA CYS A 11 -20.76 -6.72 -40.82
C CYS A 11 -20.09 -5.62 -39.98
N PHE A 12 -20.84 -4.77 -39.27
CA PHE A 12 -20.27 -3.67 -38.49
C PHE A 12 -20.04 -3.97 -37.01
N SER A 13 -20.21 -5.22 -36.55
CA SER A 13 -20.11 -5.57 -35.11
C SER A 13 -18.79 -6.26 -34.70
N SER A 14 -17.74 -6.27 -35.53
CA SER A 14 -16.47 -6.94 -35.19
C SER A 14 -15.39 -6.06 -34.56
N PHE A 15 -15.69 -4.82 -34.19
CA PHE A 15 -14.78 -3.99 -33.39
C PHE A 15 -15.21 -3.98 -31.92
N ALA A 16 -15.27 -5.15 -31.29
CA ALA A 16 -14.96 -5.22 -29.87
C ALA A 16 -13.44 -4.99 -29.74
N VAL A 17 -12.99 -3.76 -29.97
CA VAL A 17 -11.63 -3.36 -29.61
C VAL A 17 -11.64 -3.43 -28.09
N GLY A 18 -11.00 -4.46 -27.52
CA GLY A 18 -10.62 -4.41 -26.12
C GLY A 18 -9.94 -3.07 -25.91
N SER A 19 -10.52 -2.20 -25.08
CA SER A 19 -10.07 -0.82 -24.94
C SER A 19 -8.70 -0.85 -24.29
N CYS A 20 -7.65 -0.89 -25.12
CA CYS A 20 -6.30 -0.78 -24.64
C CYS A 20 -6.11 0.64 -24.08
N LEU A 21 -5.40 0.73 -22.96
CA LEU A 21 -5.09 2.00 -22.34
C LEU A 21 -3.90 2.63 -23.03
N ASP A 22 -3.93 3.96 -23.16
CA ASP A 22 -2.72 4.69 -23.52
C ASP A 22 -1.63 4.46 -22.46
N ASN A 23 -0.38 4.75 -22.83
CA ASN A 23 0.76 4.43 -21.98
C ASN A 23 0.76 5.19 -20.63
N ASP A 24 0.19 6.38 -20.55
CA ASP A 24 0.17 7.18 -19.32
C ASP A 24 -0.98 6.78 -18.41
N GLU A 25 -2.16 6.51 -18.97
CA GLU A 25 -3.30 5.94 -18.26
C GLU A 25 -2.96 4.54 -17.71
N TYR A 26 -2.34 3.68 -18.52
CA TYR A 26 -1.85 2.37 -18.11
C TYR A 26 -0.87 2.47 -16.92
N LYS A 27 0.12 3.37 -17.00
CA LYS A 27 1.08 3.59 -15.91
C LYS A 27 0.40 4.08 -14.64
N LYS A 28 -0.55 5.00 -14.76
CA LYS A 28 -1.30 5.53 -13.62
C LYS A 28 -2.09 4.40 -12.94
N LYS A 29 -2.87 3.63 -13.69
CA LYS A 29 -3.64 2.49 -13.17
C LYS A 29 -2.76 1.45 -12.49
N ARG A 30 -1.62 1.11 -13.10
CA ARG A 30 -0.63 0.20 -12.49
C ARG A 30 -0.05 0.75 -11.19
N THR A 31 0.18 2.05 -11.11
CA THR A 31 0.67 2.72 -9.90
C THR A 31 -0.38 2.68 -8.79
N ASP A 32 -1.64 2.93 -9.14
CA ASP A 32 -2.76 2.90 -8.20
C ASP A 32 -2.95 1.49 -7.61
N ILE A 33 -2.89 0.44 -8.44
CA ILE A 33 -2.94 -0.96 -7.98
C ILE A 33 -1.76 -1.30 -7.05
N VAL A 34 -0.55 -0.83 -7.36
CA VAL A 34 0.60 -1.03 -6.48
C VAL A 34 0.40 -0.33 -5.14
N LYS A 35 -0.20 0.86 -5.14
CA LYS A 35 -0.51 1.58 -3.91
C LYS A 35 -1.55 0.80 -3.10
N GLU A 36 -2.67 0.43 -3.71
CA GLU A 36 -3.75 -0.32 -3.08
C GLU A 36 -3.28 -1.65 -2.48
N SER A 37 -2.54 -2.46 -3.25
CA SER A 37 -1.98 -3.73 -2.77
C SER A 37 -1.00 -3.54 -1.60
N ARG A 38 -0.29 -2.41 -1.50
CA ARG A 38 0.56 -2.10 -0.35
C ARG A 38 -0.22 -1.70 0.90
N GLU A 39 -1.43 -1.15 0.74
CA GLU A 39 -2.31 -0.80 1.87
C GLU A 39 -2.79 -2.05 2.61
N LEU A 40 -2.76 -3.24 2.01
CA LEU A 40 -3.08 -4.50 2.69
C LEU A 40 -2.24 -4.71 3.96
N ASN A 41 -0.96 -4.29 3.95
CA ASN A 41 -0.07 -4.39 5.11
C ASN A 41 -0.07 -3.13 5.99
N ARG A 42 -1.02 -2.20 5.80
CA ARG A 42 -1.09 -0.95 6.55
C ARG A 42 -1.34 -1.20 8.04
N SER A 43 -2.35 -1.99 8.37
CA SER A 43 -2.67 -2.30 9.78
C SER A 43 -1.50 -2.96 10.52
N TYR A 44 -0.74 -3.83 9.84
CA TYR A 44 0.49 -4.40 10.40
C TYR A 44 1.53 -3.33 10.75
N LYS A 45 1.79 -2.40 9.83
CA LYS A 45 2.75 -1.30 10.05
C LYS A 45 2.29 -0.37 11.16
N GLU A 46 1.03 0.07 11.11
CA GLU A 46 0.45 0.97 12.11
C GLU A 46 0.43 0.32 13.51
N CYS A 47 0.17 -0.98 13.60
CA CYS A 47 0.27 -1.72 14.86
C CYS A 47 1.69 -1.67 15.43
N LYS A 48 2.71 -2.00 14.62
CA LYS A 48 4.12 -2.00 15.05
C LYS A 48 4.61 -0.62 15.44
N GLU A 49 4.17 0.41 14.71
CA GLU A 49 4.46 1.81 15.00
C GLU A 49 3.81 2.25 16.32
N SER A 50 2.54 1.89 16.53
CA SER A 50 1.83 2.17 17.79
C SER A 50 2.51 1.52 18.99
N ALA A 51 2.90 0.25 18.87
CA ALA A 51 3.65 -0.46 19.93
C ALA A 51 4.98 0.23 20.25
N TYR A 52 5.73 0.65 19.23
CA TYR A 52 6.97 1.42 19.40
C TYR A 52 6.72 2.78 20.04
N ASN A 53 5.71 3.52 19.59
CA ASN A 53 5.37 4.84 20.12
C ASN A 53 4.96 4.74 21.59
N ASN A 54 4.27 3.67 21.99
CA ASN A 54 3.95 3.42 23.39
C ASN A 54 5.20 3.30 24.26
N THR A 55 6.17 2.46 23.86
CA THR A 55 7.42 2.30 24.62
C THR A 55 8.27 3.57 24.61
N TYR A 56 8.32 4.26 23.47
CA TYR A 56 9.04 5.52 23.32
C TYR A 56 8.51 6.60 24.26
N TRP A 57 7.20 6.86 24.24
CA TRP A 57 6.60 7.91 25.07
C TRP A 57 6.62 7.56 26.56
N LYS A 58 6.54 6.27 26.90
CA LYS A 58 6.80 5.81 28.28
C LYS A 58 8.21 6.17 28.73
N ALA A 59 9.23 5.85 27.92
CA ALA A 59 10.62 6.19 28.24
C ALA A 59 10.86 7.71 28.33
N VAL A 60 10.24 8.49 27.43
CA VAL A 60 10.30 9.96 27.48
C VAL A 60 9.71 10.48 28.79
N SER A 61 8.53 9.97 29.18
CA SER A 61 7.87 10.35 30.43
C SER A 61 8.74 10.02 31.65
N GLU A 62 9.33 8.83 31.70
CA GLU A 62 10.24 8.43 32.78
C GLU A 62 11.50 9.30 32.84
N CYS A 63 12.10 9.63 31.69
CA CYS A 63 13.21 10.56 31.61
C CYS A 63 12.83 11.95 32.15
N THR A 64 11.63 12.45 31.79
CA THR A 64 11.13 13.76 32.23
C THR A 64 10.90 13.78 33.74
N LEU A 65 10.31 12.72 34.32
CA LEU A 65 10.10 12.61 35.76
C LEU A 65 11.41 12.64 36.54
N LYS A 66 12.47 12.06 35.98
CA LYS A 66 13.83 12.09 36.56
C LYS A 66 14.56 13.42 36.32
N GLY A 67 14.00 14.32 35.51
CA GLY A 67 14.58 15.62 35.19
C GLY A 67 15.84 15.57 34.32
N LEU A 68 16.10 14.47 33.62
CA LEU A 68 17.39 14.21 32.95
C LEU A 68 17.56 14.98 31.63
N GLY A 69 16.48 15.39 30.97
CA GLY A 69 16.51 16.07 29.68
C GLY A 69 16.43 17.60 29.74
N LYS A 70 16.63 18.22 30.90
CA LYS A 70 16.41 19.68 31.07
C LYS A 70 17.44 20.54 30.33
N ASP A 71 18.68 20.10 30.29
CA ASP A 71 19.81 20.85 29.71
C ASP A 71 20.26 20.30 28.34
N ILE A 72 19.44 19.44 27.71
CA ILE A 72 19.74 18.80 26.42
C ILE A 72 18.85 19.41 25.34
N GLY A 73 19.46 19.84 24.23
CA GLY A 73 18.73 20.30 23.05
C GLY A 73 17.80 19.20 22.50
N GLY A 74 16.50 19.48 22.43
CA GLY A 74 15.47 18.48 22.08
C GLY A 74 15.02 17.58 23.25
N GLY A 75 15.56 17.79 24.45
CA GLY A 75 15.12 17.21 25.71
C GLY A 75 15.09 15.68 25.76
N CYS A 76 14.20 15.14 26.59
CA CYS A 76 14.05 13.70 26.75
C CYS A 76 13.63 12.97 25.47
N GLY A 77 12.92 13.65 24.55
CA GLY A 77 12.62 13.07 23.23
C GLY A 77 13.90 12.80 22.44
N HIS A 78 14.84 13.75 22.43
CA HIS A 78 16.14 13.56 21.79
C HIS A 78 16.96 12.45 22.45
N MET A 79 16.99 12.41 23.80
CA MET A 79 17.73 11.36 24.52
C MET A 79 17.23 9.95 24.22
N VAL A 80 15.91 9.74 24.24
CA VAL A 80 15.31 8.43 23.94
C VAL A 80 15.50 8.10 22.46
N GLY A 81 15.23 9.05 21.56
CA GLY A 81 15.35 8.84 20.11
C GLY A 81 16.77 8.54 19.62
N GLN A 82 17.80 9.03 20.33
CA GLN A 82 19.21 8.74 20.05
C GLN A 82 19.76 7.55 20.84
N GLY A 83 18.94 6.89 21.68
CA GLY A 83 19.37 5.76 22.51
C GLY A 83 20.23 6.13 23.72
N ALA A 84 20.34 7.42 24.07
CA ALA A 84 21.04 7.90 25.27
C ALA A 84 20.24 7.66 26.56
N TYR A 85 18.93 7.40 26.46
CA TYR A 85 18.09 6.95 27.57
C TYR A 85 17.47 5.58 27.22
N PRO A 86 17.50 4.59 28.13
CA PRO A 86 17.05 3.24 27.83
C PRO A 86 15.53 3.20 27.57
N MET A 87 15.14 2.39 26.58
CA MET A 87 13.75 2.10 26.25
C MET A 87 13.57 0.58 26.29
N GLN A 88 12.44 0.12 26.83
CA GLN A 88 12.09 -1.29 26.73
C GLN A 88 11.78 -1.66 25.28
N GLU A 89 12.21 -2.84 24.85
CA GLU A 89 11.86 -3.33 23.51
C GLU A 89 10.33 -3.50 23.42
N PRO A 90 9.67 -2.86 22.44
CA PRO A 90 8.24 -3.04 22.22
C PRO A 90 7.91 -4.47 21.83
N ASP A 91 7.00 -5.11 22.57
CA ASP A 91 6.38 -6.37 22.14
C ASP A 91 5.50 -6.10 20.91
N LYS A 92 5.83 -6.75 19.79
CA LYS A 92 5.12 -6.64 18.51
C LYS A 92 4.50 -7.95 18.07
N ASN A 93 4.59 -9.01 18.88
CA ASN A 93 4.11 -10.34 18.50
C ASN A 93 2.61 -10.33 18.22
N HIS A 94 1.85 -9.52 18.97
CA HIS A 94 0.42 -9.34 18.74
C HIS A 94 0.09 -8.70 17.38
N CYS A 95 1.02 -7.98 16.74
CA CYS A 95 0.81 -7.39 15.42
C CYS A 95 0.88 -8.41 14.29
N GLU A 96 1.51 -9.56 14.49
CA GLU A 96 1.69 -10.58 13.44
C GLU A 96 0.35 -11.12 12.91
N ILE A 97 -0.75 -10.98 13.67
CA ILE A 97 -2.11 -11.30 13.19
C ILE A 97 -2.53 -10.46 11.97
N PHE A 98 -1.98 -9.26 11.82
CA PHE A 98 -2.24 -8.37 10.69
C PHE A 98 -1.24 -8.55 9.56
N HIS A 99 -0.22 -9.40 9.72
CA HIS A 99 0.80 -9.58 8.71
C HIS A 99 0.24 -10.34 7.52
N ILE A 100 0.23 -9.69 6.37
CA ILE A 100 -0.11 -10.33 5.10
C ILE A 100 1.19 -10.70 4.37
N PRO A 101 1.41 -11.99 4.06
CA PRO A 101 2.57 -12.43 3.32
C PRO A 101 2.71 -11.70 1.98
N LYS A 102 3.96 -11.52 1.53
CA LYS A 102 4.24 -10.82 0.28
C LYS A 102 3.62 -11.52 -0.92
N GLU A 103 3.58 -12.84 -0.89
CA GLU A 103 3.05 -13.71 -1.93
C GLU A 103 1.55 -13.41 -2.14
N VAL A 104 0.78 -13.30 -1.05
CA VAL A 104 -0.65 -12.96 -1.09
C VAL A 104 -0.88 -11.55 -1.67
N ILE A 105 -0.01 -10.58 -1.34
CA ILE A 105 -0.09 -9.24 -1.92
C ILE A 105 0.19 -9.25 -3.43
N LEU A 106 1.15 -10.07 -3.87
CA LEU A 106 1.46 -10.22 -5.29
C LEU A 106 0.33 -10.91 -6.05
N GLU A 107 -0.30 -11.93 -5.46
CA GLU A 107 -1.48 -12.59 -6.01
C GLU A 107 -2.65 -11.62 -6.13
N TYR A 108 -2.98 -10.88 -5.06
CA TYR A 108 -4.03 -9.84 -5.10
C TYR A 108 -3.76 -8.78 -6.16
N ARG A 109 -2.51 -8.31 -6.26
CA ARG A 109 -2.09 -7.37 -7.29
C ARG A 109 -2.34 -7.91 -8.69
N GLN A 110 -2.02 -9.19 -8.93
CA GLN A 110 -2.23 -9.82 -10.24
C GLN A 110 -3.73 -9.96 -10.54
N GLN A 111 -4.53 -10.37 -9.55
CA GLN A 111 -6.00 -10.44 -9.68
C GLN A 111 -6.59 -9.09 -10.11
N LEU A 112 -6.19 -7.98 -9.47
CA LEU A 112 -6.64 -6.64 -9.86
C LEU A 112 -6.24 -6.26 -11.30
N ILE A 113 -5.06 -6.68 -11.77
CA ILE A 113 -4.62 -6.42 -13.14
C ILE A 113 -5.48 -7.19 -14.14
N ASP A 114 -5.78 -8.44 -13.82
CA ASP A 114 -6.55 -9.34 -14.68
C ASP A 114 -8.04 -8.93 -14.73
N GLU A 115 -8.65 -8.60 -13.58
CA GLU A 115 -10.04 -8.13 -13.48
C GLU A 115 -10.29 -6.81 -14.22
N LEU A 116 -9.29 -5.92 -14.22
CA LEU A 116 -9.36 -4.64 -14.92
C LEU A 116 -8.95 -4.73 -16.39
N GLU A 117 -8.66 -5.94 -16.89
CA GLU A 117 -8.21 -6.24 -18.25
C GLU A 117 -7.14 -5.25 -18.74
N LEU A 118 -6.20 -4.88 -17.85
CA LEU A 118 -5.26 -3.79 -18.13
C LEU A 118 -4.27 -4.18 -19.24
N GLN A 119 -4.61 -3.82 -20.47
CA GLN A 119 -3.77 -3.98 -21.64
C GLN A 119 -3.23 -2.63 -22.09
N LYS A 120 -1.91 -2.53 -22.21
CA LYS A 120 -1.26 -1.38 -22.84
C LYS A 120 -1.46 -1.49 -24.34
N CYS A 121 -1.85 -0.40 -25.01
CA CYS A 121 -1.86 -0.39 -26.48
C CYS A 121 -0.46 -0.68 -27.04
N GLU A 122 -0.34 -1.64 -27.94
CA GLU A 122 0.85 -1.82 -28.76
C GLU A 122 0.95 -0.65 -29.74
N THR A 123 2.11 0.02 -29.78
CA THR A 123 2.43 1.12 -30.71
C THR A 123 2.86 0.58 -32.06
#